data_AF-A0A2D5GVX4-F1
#
_entry.id   AF-A0A2D5GVX4-F1
#
_cell.length_a   1.000
_cell.length_b   1.000
_cell.length_c   1.000
_cell.angle_alpha   90.00
_cell.angle_beta   90.00
_cell.angle_gamma   90.00
#
_symmetry.space_group_name_H-M   'P 1'
#
loop_
_entity.id
_entity.type
_entity.pdbx_description
1 polymer ?
#
loop_
_entity_poly.entity_id
_entity_poly.type
_entity_poly.pdbx_seq_one_letter_code
_entity_poly.pdbx_strand_id
1 'polypeptide(L)'
;MSIKIVSQHMHLTTIEKALILAAYFRGGSPDDETWISNTDQIVTLSLFYSGEMTAEECVRRFARRSGLQKLYTAEGELTEEIANRYQALIQLLQNHPQLIEGSGNFALPAHPTFTSCRLTKEGFLLAASLINTFPQKPEFPDWPDQRIMVASN
;
A
#
# COMPACT_ATOMS: atom_id res chain seq x y z
N MET A 1 -7.92 -6.42 37.99
CA MET A 1 -8.43 -6.34 36.61
C MET A 1 -7.27 -6.55 35.66
N SER A 2 -7.12 -7.76 35.12
CA SER A 2 -6.03 -8.08 34.19
C SER A 2 -6.37 -7.55 32.81
N ILE A 3 -5.55 -6.63 32.31
CA ILE A 3 -5.55 -6.21 30.91
C ILE A 3 -5.15 -7.45 30.10
N LYS A 4 -6.12 -8.09 29.44
CA LYS A 4 -5.82 -9.07 28.40
C LYS A 4 -5.18 -8.30 27.26
N ILE A 5 -3.86 -8.28 27.21
CA ILE A 5 -3.12 -7.95 26.00
C ILE A 5 -3.46 -9.07 25.01
N VAL A 6 -4.49 -8.87 24.20
CA VAL A 6 -4.76 -9.72 23.05
C VAL A 6 -3.77 -9.29 21.96
N SER A 7 -2.49 -9.58 22.19
CA SER A 7 -1.50 -9.63 21.10
C SER A 7 -1.55 -11.05 20.54
N GLN A 8 -2.70 -11.41 19.96
CA GLN A 8 -2.73 -12.53 19.02
C GLN A 8 -1.81 -12.15 17.87
N HIS A 9 -0.82 -12.98 17.61
CA HIS A 9 0.14 -12.79 16.52
C HIS A 9 -0.63 -12.70 15.20
N MET A 10 -0.92 -11.48 14.73
CA MET A 10 -1.43 -11.25 13.39
C MET A 10 -0.34 -11.67 12.41
N HIS A 11 -0.44 -12.88 11.90
CA HIS A 11 0.47 -13.41 10.90
C HIS A 11 0.07 -12.88 9.53
N LEU A 12 0.51 -11.67 9.23
CA LEU A 12 0.46 -11.13 7.88
C LEU A 12 1.57 -11.73 7.00
N THR A 13 1.22 -12.04 5.76
CA THR A 13 2.16 -12.41 4.70
C THR A 13 3.10 -11.25 4.35
N THR A 14 4.20 -11.55 3.66
CA THR A 14 5.12 -10.51 3.16
C THR A 14 4.41 -9.53 2.22
N ILE A 15 3.49 -10.02 1.39
CA ILE A 15 2.69 -9.21 0.46
C ILE A 15 1.80 -8.23 1.23
N GLU A 16 1.07 -8.69 2.24
CA GLU A 16 0.20 -7.84 3.06
C GLU A 16 1.00 -6.79 3.82
N LYS A 17 2.15 -7.16 4.39
CA LYS A 17 3.04 -6.21 5.05
C LYS A 17 3.59 -5.17 4.08
N ALA A 18 3.96 -5.56 2.87
CA ALA A 18 4.39 -4.65 1.82
C ALA A 18 3.26 -3.71 1.37
N LEU A 19 2.01 -4.19 1.31
CA LEU A 19 0.83 -3.37 1.04
C LEU A 19 0.57 -2.35 2.16
N ILE A 20 0.69 -2.75 3.43
CA ILE A 20 0.58 -1.84 4.58
C ILE A 20 1.65 -0.75 4.48
N LEU A 21 2.90 -1.14 4.20
CA LEU A 21 3.99 -0.18 4.07
C LEU A 21 3.78 0.77 2.89
N ALA A 22 3.33 0.28 1.73
CA ALA A 22 3.00 1.12 0.59
C ALA A 22 1.83 2.08 0.87
N ALA A 23 0.80 1.61 1.59
CA ALA A 23 -0.34 2.43 2.01
C ALA A 23 0.06 3.52 3.02
N TYR A 24 1.10 3.30 3.82
CA TYR A 24 1.66 4.35 4.66
C TYR A 24 2.23 5.51 3.82
N PHE A 25 2.97 5.20 2.74
CA PHE A 25 3.64 6.21 1.93
C PHE A 25 2.77 6.88 0.86
N ARG A 26 1.76 6.18 0.33
CA ARG A 26 0.87 6.68 -0.75
C ARG A 26 -0.60 6.79 -0.35
N GLY A 27 -0.95 6.31 0.84
CA GLY A 27 -2.29 6.46 1.40
C GLY A 27 -2.51 7.79 2.11
N GLY A 28 -3.78 8.15 2.27
CA GLY A 28 -4.21 9.26 3.11
C GLY A 28 -3.90 9.02 4.59
N SER A 29 -3.92 10.10 5.38
CA SER A 29 -3.90 10.02 6.84
C SER A 29 -5.21 9.40 7.35
N PRO A 30 -5.19 8.69 8.50
CA PRO A 30 -6.43 8.18 9.11
C PRO A 30 -7.38 9.33 9.48
N ASP A 31 -6.82 10.52 9.71
CA ASP A 31 -7.56 11.72 10.09
C ASP A 31 -8.02 12.56 8.89
N ASP A 32 -7.71 12.17 7.64
CA ASP A 32 -8.17 12.91 6.46
C ASP A 32 -9.69 12.79 6.28
N GLU A 33 -10.38 13.86 5.91
CA GLU A 33 -11.82 13.78 5.62
C GLU A 33 -12.12 13.36 4.17
N THR A 34 -11.13 13.54 3.29
CA THR A 34 -11.28 13.33 1.84
C THR A 34 -10.66 12.01 1.41
N TRP A 35 -11.38 11.27 0.56
CA TRP A 35 -10.88 10.05 -0.08
C TRP A 35 -10.28 10.39 -1.45
N ILE A 36 -9.10 9.87 -1.71
CA ILE A 36 -8.41 10.01 -2.99
C ILE A 36 -8.14 8.61 -3.54
N SER A 37 -8.46 8.40 -4.82
CA SER A 37 -8.12 7.16 -5.51
C SER A 37 -6.61 7.00 -5.59
N ASN A 38 -6.10 5.96 -4.96
CA ASN A 38 -4.67 5.76 -4.71
C ASN A 38 -4.25 4.28 -4.75
N THR A 39 -5.21 3.38 -4.97
CA THR A 39 -4.95 1.96 -4.81
C THR A 39 -4.00 1.43 -5.87
N ASP A 40 -4.07 1.93 -7.10
CA ASP A 40 -3.10 1.61 -8.15
C ASP A 40 -1.65 1.97 -7.76
N GLN A 41 -1.46 3.09 -7.06
CA GLN A 41 -0.16 3.52 -6.54
C GLN A 41 0.31 2.62 -5.40
N ILE A 42 -0.59 2.26 -4.48
CA ILE A 42 -0.29 1.39 -3.34
C ILE A 42 0.12 0.00 -3.82
N VAL A 43 -0.67 -0.61 -4.72
CA VAL A 43 -0.34 -1.94 -5.25
C VAL A 43 0.96 -1.90 -6.03
N THR A 44 1.20 -0.88 -6.85
CA THR A 44 2.45 -0.76 -7.63
C THR A 44 3.66 -0.58 -6.70
N LEU A 45 3.59 0.32 -5.72
CA LEU A 45 4.69 0.55 -4.79
C LEU A 45 4.97 -0.69 -3.93
N SER A 46 3.94 -1.47 -3.57
CA SER A 46 4.14 -2.68 -2.77
C SER A 46 5.01 -3.74 -3.47
N LEU A 47 5.07 -3.76 -4.81
CA LEU A 47 5.95 -4.64 -5.57
C LEU A 47 7.43 -4.34 -5.30
N PHE A 48 7.78 -3.07 -5.07
CA PHE A 48 9.14 -2.71 -4.69
C PHE A 48 9.47 -3.24 -3.29
N TYR A 49 8.59 -3.02 -2.32
CA TYR A 49 8.83 -3.48 -0.96
C TYR A 49 8.89 -5.00 -0.86
N SER A 50 8.11 -5.74 -1.64
CA SER A 50 8.25 -7.21 -1.68
C SER A 50 9.43 -7.73 -2.52
N GLY A 51 10.22 -6.84 -3.14
CA GLY A 51 11.40 -7.20 -3.94
C GLY A 51 11.08 -7.72 -5.36
N GLU A 52 9.84 -7.59 -5.81
CA GLU A 52 9.38 -7.98 -7.16
C GLU A 52 9.64 -6.88 -8.20
N MET A 53 9.95 -5.66 -7.76
CA MET A 53 10.24 -4.52 -8.62
C MET A 53 11.52 -3.80 -8.17
N THR A 54 12.41 -3.48 -9.11
CA THR A 54 13.63 -2.71 -8.79
C THR A 54 13.33 -1.24 -8.54
N ALA A 55 14.27 -0.51 -7.94
CA ALA A 55 14.15 0.93 -7.71
C ALA A 55 13.98 1.71 -9.02
N GLU A 56 14.76 1.39 -10.06
CA GLU A 56 14.70 2.06 -11.37
C GLU A 56 13.36 1.82 -12.04
N GLU A 57 12.84 0.60 -11.93
CA GLU A 57 11.52 0.27 -12.46
C GLU A 57 10.42 1.03 -11.73
N CYS A 58 10.50 1.11 -10.40
CA CYS A 58 9.58 1.87 -9.57
C CYS A 58 9.54 3.34 -10.03
N VAL A 59 10.68 4.02 -10.07
CA VAL A 59 10.77 5.42 -10.50
C VAL A 59 10.18 5.61 -11.89
N ARG A 60 10.50 4.72 -12.84
CA ARG A 60 9.96 4.79 -14.20
C ARG A 60 8.44 4.68 -14.24
N ARG A 61 7.84 3.79 -13.44
CA ARG A 61 6.38 3.63 -13.38
C ARG A 61 5.69 4.86 -12.78
N PHE A 62 6.32 5.52 -11.82
CA PHE A 62 5.80 6.72 -11.15
C PHE A 62 6.17 8.06 -11.83
N ALA A 63 7.01 8.05 -12.87
CA ALA A 63 7.53 9.27 -13.50
C ALA A 63 6.48 10.15 -14.20
N ARG A 64 5.26 9.66 -14.44
CA ARG A 64 4.19 10.44 -15.11
C ARG A 64 3.24 11.05 -14.07
N ARG A 65 3.02 12.36 -14.18
CA ARG A 65 2.11 13.13 -13.31
C ARG A 65 0.65 12.64 -13.31
N SER A 66 0.18 12.02 -14.39
CA SER A 66 -1.24 11.70 -14.61
C SER A 66 -1.59 10.21 -14.59
N GLY A 67 -0.63 9.32 -14.32
CA GLY A 67 -0.93 7.89 -14.24
C GLY A 67 0.31 7.02 -14.17
N LEU A 68 0.14 5.79 -13.68
CA LEU A 68 1.21 4.81 -13.56
C LEU A 68 1.50 4.15 -14.90
N GLN A 69 2.78 4.03 -15.26
CA GLN A 69 3.16 3.21 -16.40
C GLN A 69 3.09 1.72 -16.03
N LYS A 70 2.87 0.87 -17.04
CA LYS A 70 2.84 -0.61 -16.90
C LYS A 70 1.81 -1.14 -15.91
N LEU A 71 0.71 -0.40 -15.72
CA LEU A 71 -0.46 -0.93 -15.01
C LEU A 71 -1.23 -1.94 -15.88
N TYR A 72 -1.16 -1.78 -17.21
CA TYR A 72 -1.94 -2.55 -18.17
C TYR A 72 -1.07 -3.30 -19.20
N THR A 73 -1.61 -4.41 -19.72
CA THR A 73 -1.13 -5.10 -20.92
C THR A 73 -1.46 -4.31 -22.19
N ALA A 74 -1.04 -4.80 -23.35
CA ALA A 74 -1.36 -4.17 -24.64
C ALA A 74 -2.87 -4.22 -24.95
N GLU A 75 -3.57 -5.19 -24.38
CA GLU A 75 -5.00 -5.43 -24.50
C GLU A 75 -5.84 -4.56 -23.55
N GLY A 76 -5.19 -3.80 -22.66
CA GLY A 76 -5.86 -2.92 -21.71
C GLY A 76 -6.32 -3.63 -20.42
N GLU A 77 -5.89 -4.86 -20.19
CA GLU A 77 -6.11 -5.59 -18.92
C GLU A 77 -5.04 -5.22 -17.90
N LEU A 78 -5.31 -5.35 -16.60
CA LEU A 78 -4.25 -5.22 -15.60
C LEU A 78 -3.16 -6.26 -15.85
N THR A 79 -1.90 -5.90 -15.65
CA THR A 79 -0.83 -6.90 -15.62
C THR A 79 -1.08 -7.90 -14.50
N GLU A 80 -0.67 -9.16 -14.68
CA GLU A 80 -0.93 -10.24 -13.71
C GLU A 80 -0.39 -9.89 -12.30
N GLU A 81 0.79 -9.29 -12.22
CA GLU A 81 1.40 -8.81 -10.97
C GLU A 81 0.50 -7.79 -10.24
N ILE A 82 -0.10 -6.84 -10.97
CA ILE A 82 -0.96 -5.80 -10.40
C ILE A 82 -2.31 -6.39 -10.02
N ALA A 83 -2.89 -7.27 -10.85
CA ALA A 83 -4.15 -7.94 -10.56
C ALA A 83 -4.05 -8.78 -9.27
N ASN A 84 -2.99 -9.60 -9.16
CA ASN A 84 -2.72 -10.40 -7.97
C ASN A 84 -2.51 -9.52 -6.73
N ARG A 85 -1.77 -8.42 -6.88
CA ARG A 85 -1.53 -7.50 -5.77
C ARG A 85 -2.78 -6.78 -5.32
N TYR A 86 -3.63 -6.41 -6.27
CA TYR A 86 -4.91 -5.78 -5.96
C TYR A 86 -5.84 -6.76 -5.25
N GLN A 87 -5.91 -8.02 -5.68
CA GLN A 87 -6.68 -9.04 -4.98
C GLN A 87 -6.19 -9.24 -3.53
N ALA A 88 -4.88 -9.26 -3.30
CA ALA A 88 -4.32 -9.33 -1.95
C ALA A 88 -4.70 -8.12 -1.08
N LEU A 89 -4.75 -6.91 -1.66
CA LEU A 89 -5.23 -5.72 -0.95
C LEU A 89 -6.72 -5.82 -0.59
N ILE A 90 -7.55 -6.33 -1.49
CA ILE A 90 -8.98 -6.56 -1.20
C ILE A 90 -9.14 -7.55 -0.06
N GLN A 91 -8.39 -8.64 -0.06
CA GLN A 91 -8.38 -9.61 1.05
C GLN A 91 -7.92 -8.96 2.36
N LEU A 92 -6.88 -8.13 2.33
CA LEU A 92 -6.40 -7.40 3.51
C LEU A 92 -7.48 -6.46 4.07
N LEU A 93 -8.19 -5.71 3.22
CA LEU A 93 -9.30 -4.84 3.60
C LEU A 93 -10.46 -5.61 4.24
N GLN A 94 -10.77 -6.80 3.72
CA GLN A 94 -11.88 -7.63 4.21
C GLN A 94 -11.52 -8.37 5.52
N ASN A 95 -10.30 -8.87 5.63
CA ASN A 95 -9.87 -9.73 6.74
C ASN A 95 -9.26 -8.92 7.90
N HIS A 96 -8.71 -7.74 7.62
CA HIS A 96 -8.02 -6.91 8.61
C HIS A 96 -8.49 -5.44 8.58
N PRO A 97 -9.81 -5.17 8.72
CA PRO A 97 -10.36 -3.81 8.68
C PRO A 97 -9.84 -2.90 9.79
N GLN A 98 -9.31 -3.47 10.88
CA GLN A 98 -8.65 -2.74 11.94
C GLN A 98 -7.30 -2.14 11.52
N LEU A 99 -6.67 -2.62 10.43
CA LEU A 99 -5.37 -2.13 9.95
C LEU A 99 -5.51 -1.20 8.74
N ILE A 100 -6.44 -1.51 7.85
CA ILE A 100 -6.62 -0.76 6.61
C ILE A 100 -8.11 -0.66 6.31
N GLU A 101 -8.53 0.52 5.87
CA GLU A 101 -9.89 0.79 5.45
C GLU A 101 -9.92 1.32 4.02
N GLY A 102 -11.06 1.13 3.37
CA GLY A 102 -11.26 1.56 2.01
C GLY A 102 -12.63 2.18 1.84
N SER A 103 -12.75 2.99 0.79
CA SER A 103 -14.02 3.60 0.39
C SER A 103 -14.54 2.93 -0.87
N GLY A 104 -15.77 2.41 -0.81
CA GLY A 104 -16.45 1.75 -1.92
C GLY A 104 -16.99 0.36 -1.57
N ASN A 105 -17.49 -0.34 -2.60
CA ASN A 105 -17.97 -1.72 -2.48
C ASN A 105 -16.82 -2.69 -2.78
N PHE A 106 -16.38 -3.45 -1.77
CA PHE A 106 -15.31 -4.44 -1.92
C PHE A 106 -15.80 -5.88 -2.16
N ALA A 107 -17.12 -6.12 -2.20
CA ALA A 107 -17.67 -7.39 -2.66
C ALA A 107 -17.57 -7.53 -4.19
N LEU A 108 -17.63 -6.39 -4.90
CA LEU A 108 -17.38 -6.26 -6.33
C LEU A 108 -16.45 -5.06 -6.54
N PRO A 109 -15.14 -5.23 -6.27
CA PRO A 109 -14.21 -4.12 -6.23
C PRO A 109 -14.13 -3.44 -7.61
N ALA A 110 -14.18 -2.11 -7.61
CA ALA A 110 -13.93 -1.31 -8.80
C ALA A 110 -12.48 -1.49 -9.29
N HIS A 111 -12.16 -0.94 -10.47
CA HIS A 111 -10.77 -0.90 -10.95
C HIS A 111 -9.86 -0.16 -9.95
N PRO A 112 -8.61 -0.59 -9.69
CA PRO A 112 -7.73 0.00 -8.67
C PRO A 112 -7.50 1.52 -8.85
N THR A 113 -7.51 2.04 -10.08
CA THR A 113 -7.42 3.49 -10.36
C THR A 113 -8.60 4.30 -9.82
N PHE A 114 -9.74 3.67 -9.54
CA PHE A 114 -10.93 4.31 -8.97
C PHE A 114 -11.16 3.91 -7.49
N THR A 115 -10.28 3.08 -6.94
CA THR A 115 -10.39 2.59 -5.57
C THR A 115 -9.52 3.41 -4.64
N SER A 116 -10.04 3.67 -3.44
CA SER A 116 -9.35 4.43 -2.40
C SER A 116 -9.18 3.56 -1.17
N CYS A 117 -7.98 3.55 -0.60
CA CYS A 117 -7.72 2.97 0.71
C CYS A 117 -6.71 3.79 1.52
N ARG A 118 -6.72 3.58 2.83
CA ARG A 118 -5.77 4.18 3.76
C ARG A 118 -5.63 3.30 4.99
N LEU A 119 -4.52 3.46 5.69
CA LEU A 119 -4.33 2.80 6.96
C LEU A 119 -5.22 3.44 8.03
N THR A 120 -5.66 2.62 8.97
CA THR A 120 -6.22 3.08 10.24
C THR A 120 -5.08 3.50 11.18
N LYS A 121 -5.41 4.00 12.37
CA LYS A 121 -4.40 4.30 13.41
C LYS A 121 -3.55 3.09 13.78
N GLU A 122 -4.14 1.89 13.89
CA GLU A 122 -3.38 0.66 14.18
C GLU A 122 -2.50 0.25 13.01
N GLY A 123 -3.00 0.37 11.78
CA GLY A 123 -2.21 0.13 10.58
C GLY A 123 -1.00 1.05 10.47
N PHE A 124 -1.15 2.32 10.85
CA PHE A 124 -0.04 3.28 10.90
C PHE A 124 1.07 2.86 11.87
N LEU A 125 0.71 2.42 13.07
CA LEU A 125 1.67 1.93 14.08
C LEU A 125 2.37 0.67 13.58
N LEU A 126 1.62 -0.25 12.96
CA LEU A 126 2.20 -1.45 12.37
C LEU A 126 3.16 -1.10 11.23
N ALA A 127 2.77 -0.21 10.31
CA ALA A 127 3.60 0.24 9.20
C ALA A 127 4.93 0.80 9.70
N ALA A 128 4.90 1.66 10.73
CA ALA A 128 6.10 2.22 11.36
C ALA A 128 7.05 1.13 11.91
N SER A 129 6.51 0.04 12.44
CA SER A 129 7.32 -1.11 12.91
C SER A 129 7.93 -1.94 11.77
N LEU A 130 7.33 -1.93 10.58
CA LEU A 130 7.74 -2.74 9.42
C LEU A 130 8.88 -2.08 8.63
N ILE A 131 9.10 -0.78 8.77
CA ILE A 131 9.99 0.00 7.88
C ILE A 131 11.40 -0.57 7.81
N ASN A 132 11.95 -0.99 8.96
CA ASN A 132 13.30 -1.54 9.03
C ASN A 132 13.40 -3.01 8.59
N THR A 133 12.27 -3.65 8.26
CA THR A 133 12.22 -5.05 7.81
C THR A 133 12.13 -5.20 6.29
N PHE A 134 11.92 -4.10 5.57
CA PHE A 134 11.75 -4.06 4.12
C PHE A 134 12.90 -3.30 3.45
N PRO A 135 13.09 -3.45 2.12
CA PRO A 135 14.03 -2.65 1.35
C PRO A 135 13.84 -1.17 1.66
N GLN A 136 14.94 -0.52 2.06
CA GLN A 136 14.93 0.93 2.26
C GLN A 136 14.71 1.62 0.92
N LYS A 137 13.93 2.70 0.93
CA LYS A 137 13.81 3.55 -0.25
C LYS A 137 15.20 4.08 -0.63
N PRO A 138 15.52 4.18 -1.92
CA PRO A 138 16.78 4.77 -2.34
C PRO A 138 16.75 6.29 -2.13
N GLU A 139 17.91 6.90 -1.89
CA GLU A 139 18.08 8.35 -1.77
C GLU A 139 18.02 9.01 -3.15
N PHE A 140 16.82 9.09 -3.75
CA PHE A 140 16.58 9.80 -5.02
C PHE A 140 15.51 10.89 -4.87
N PRO A 141 15.65 12.03 -5.57
CA PRO A 141 14.70 13.15 -5.48
C PRO A 141 13.31 12.82 -6.04
N ASP A 142 13.21 11.89 -6.98
CA ASP A 142 11.95 11.53 -7.66
C ASP A 142 11.29 10.26 -7.09
N TRP A 143 11.68 9.84 -5.87
CA TRP A 143 11.09 8.67 -5.25
C TRP A 143 9.60 8.89 -4.92
N PRO A 144 8.71 7.92 -5.17
CA PRO A 144 7.26 8.12 -5.04
C PRO A 144 6.74 8.30 -3.60
N ASP A 145 7.49 8.04 -2.54
CA ASP A 145 6.97 8.21 -1.19
C ASP A 145 6.58 9.67 -0.91
N GLN A 146 5.30 9.91 -0.59
CA GLN A 146 4.79 11.26 -0.33
C GLN A 146 4.98 11.71 1.12
N ARG A 147 5.36 10.78 2.01
CA ARG A 147 5.70 11.10 3.41
C ARG A 147 7.20 11.09 3.60
N ILE A 148 7.73 12.21 4.09
CA ILE A 148 9.08 12.28 4.64
C ILE A 148 9.00 11.74 6.06
N MET A 149 9.76 10.70 6.37
CA MET A 149 9.87 10.26 7.74
C MET A 149 10.82 11.18 8.49
N VAL A 150 10.33 11.81 9.54
CA VAL A 150 11.19 12.33 10.59
C VAL A 150 11.50 11.12 11.46
N ALA A 151 12.77 10.70 11.51
CA ALA A 151 13.18 9.70 12.48
C ALA A 151 12.88 10.26 13.87
N SER A 152 11.99 9.61 14.62
CA SER A 152 11.82 9.91 16.03
C SER A 152 13.09 9.43 16.74
N ASN A 153 13.97 10.38 17.09
CA ASN A 153 15.07 10.16 18.03
C ASN A 153 14.54 9.87 19.44
#